data_AF-A0A940NYD7-F1
#
_entry.id   AF-A0A940NYD7-F1
#
_cell.length_a   1.000
_cell.length_b   1.000
_cell.length_c   1.000
_cell.angle_alpha   90.00
_cell.angle_beta   90.00
_cell.angle_gamma   90.00
#
_symmetry.space_group_name_H-M   'P 1'
#
loop_
_entity.id
_entity.type
_entity.pdbx_description
1 polymer ?
#
loop_
_entity_poly.entity_id
_entity_poly.type
_entity_poly.pdbx_seq_one_letter_code
_entity_poly.pdbx_strand_id
1 'polypeptide(L)' 'MTQYHVTGMSCAACSARVEKAVSAVEGVESCAVSLLTNS' A
#
# COMPACT_ATOMS: atom_id res chain seq x y z
N MET A 1 11.42 3.00 9.51
CA MET A 1 10.22 2.61 8.75
C MET A 1 9.89 3.74 7.79
N THR A 2 9.95 3.46 6.50
CA THR A 2 9.70 4.46 5.44
C THR A 2 8.23 4.41 5.10
N GLN A 3 7.52 5.53 5.21
CA GLN A 3 6.09 5.61 4.94
C GLN A 3 5.86 6.52 3.74
N TYR A 4 4.98 6.11 2.83
CA TYR A 4 4.68 6.83 1.60
C TYR A 4 3.19 7.17 1.54
N HIS A 5 2.88 8.41 1.20
CA HIS A 5 1.52 8.85 0.94
C HIS A 5 1.15 8.52 -0.50
N VAL A 6 0.19 7.59 -0.66
CA VAL A 6 -0.34 7.20 -1.97
C VAL A 6 -1.69 7.88 -2.16
N THR A 7 -1.75 8.85 -3.07
CA THR A 7 -2.99 9.53 -3.44
C THR A 7 -3.76 8.70 -4.49
N GLY A 8 -5.10 8.80 -4.50
CA GLY A 8 -5.94 8.13 -5.50
C GLY A 8 -6.44 6.73 -5.14
N MET A 9 -6.13 6.21 -3.94
CA MET A 9 -6.78 5.00 -3.44
C MET A 9 -8.15 5.34 -2.85
N SER A 10 -9.20 5.30 -3.67
CA SER A 10 -10.56 5.65 -3.24
C SER A 10 -11.38 4.46 -2.72
N CYS A 11 -10.90 3.22 -2.86
CA CYS A 11 -11.63 2.03 -2.38
C CYS A 11 -10.70 0.94 -1.84
N ALA A 12 -11.28 0.02 -1.07
CA ALA A 12 -10.59 -1.16 -0.53
C ALA A 12 -9.99 -2.07 -1.62
N ALA A 13 -10.54 -2.05 -2.84
CA ALA A 13 -9.95 -2.79 -3.95
C ALA A 13 -8.66 -2.13 -4.47
N CYS A 14 -8.54 -0.80 -4.40
CA CYS A 14 -7.31 -0.09 -4.77
C CYS A 14 -6.17 -0.43 -3.81
N SER A 15 -6.42 -0.44 -2.50
CA SER A 15 -5.39 -0.78 -1.51
C SER A 15 -4.90 -2.22 -1.67
N ALA A 16 -5.82 -3.18 -1.84
CA ALA A 16 -5.46 -4.58 -2.09
C ALA A 16 -4.61 -4.76 -3.36
N ARG A 17 -4.91 -3.99 -4.42
CA ARG A 17 -4.12 -4.05 -5.66
C ARG A 17 -2.72 -3.47 -5.49
N VAL A 18 -2.59 -2.36 -4.77
CA VAL A 18 -1.29 -1.74 -4.47
C VAL A 18 -0.46 -2.66 -3.58
N GLU A 19 -1.03 -3.21 -2.52
CA GLU A 19 -0.32 -4.11 -1.61
C GLU A 19 0.23 -5.35 -2.34
N LYS A 20 -0.56 -5.91 -3.26
CA LYS A 20 -0.16 -7.06 -4.08
C LYS A 20 0.93 -6.69 -5.10
N ALA A 21 0.86 -5.50 -5.68
CA ALA A 21 1.88 -5.01 -6.61
C ALA A 21 3.21 -4.75 -5.88
N VAL A 22 3.16 -4.12 -4.70
CA VAL A 22 4.35 -3.83 -3.88
C VAL A 22 4.97 -5.12 -3.33
N SER A 23 4.15 -6.08 -2.90
CA SER A 23 4.65 -7.40 -2.46
C SER A 23 5.30 -8.22 -3.57
N ALA A 24 5.02 -7.91 -4.83
CA ALA A 24 5.68 -8.53 -5.98
C ALA A 24 7.02 -7.87 -6.34
N VAL A 25 7.40 -6.77 -5.67
CA VAL A 25 8.69 -6.10 -5.89
C VAL A 25 9.78 -6.86 -5.15
N GLU A 26 10.86 -7.17 -5.86
CA GLU A 26 12.03 -7.84 -5.28
C GLU A 26 12.64 -7.00 -4.14
N GLY A 27 12.80 -7.61 -2.97
CA GLY A 27 13.32 -6.96 -1.76
C GLY A 27 12.25 -6.45 -0.78
N VAL A 28 10.95 -6.62 -1.09
CA VAL A 28 9.87 -6.34 -0.14
C VAL A 28 9.58 -7.59 0.70
N GLU A 29 9.98 -7.57 1.97
CA GLU A 29 9.69 -8.66 2.92
C GLU A 29 8.27 -8.59 3.50
N SER A 30 7.76 -7.37 3.73
CA SER A 30 6.41 -7.13 4.24
C SER A 30 5.93 -5.72 3.89
N CYS A 31 4.71 -5.62 3.37
CA CYS A 31 4.04 -4.37 3.06
C CYS A 31 2.64 -4.40 3.65
N ALA A 32 2.23 -3.30 4.30
CA ALA A 32 0.88 -3.12 4.80
C ALA A 32 0.32 -1.81 4.23
N VAL A 33 -0.81 -1.90 3.51
CA VAL A 33 -1.48 -0.73 2.95
C VAL A 33 -2.75 -0.47 3.76
N SER A 34 -2.78 0.65 4.49
CA SER A 34 -3.96 1.08 5.23
C SER A 34 -4.54 2.36 4.62
N LEU A 35 -5.84 2.30 4.28
CA LEU A 35 -6.60 3.45 3.78
C LEU A 35 -6.92 4.47 4.88
N LEU A 36 -6.87 4.04 6.14
CA LEU A 36 -7.31 4.82 7.30
C LEU A 36 -6.20 5.69 7.91
N THR A 37 -4.94 5.48 7.53
CA THR A 37 -3.78 6.12 8.17
C THR A 37 -3.42 7.47 7.56
N ASN A 38 -4.38 8.21 6.99
CA ASN A 38 -4.17 9.60 6.58
C ASN A 38 -4.43 10.55 7.76
N SER A 39 -3.55 10.51 8.77
CA SER A 39 -3.55 11.41 9.93
C SER A 39 -2.14 11.89 10.24
#